data_AF-A0A4Q2SZZ0-F1
#
_entry.id   AF-A0A4Q2SZZ0-F1
#
_cell.length_a   1.000
_cell.length_b   1.000
_cell.length_c   1.000
_cell.angle_alpha   90.00
_cell.angle_beta   90.00
_cell.angle_gamma   90.00
#
_symmetry.space_group_name_H-M   'P 1'
#
loop_
_entity.id
_entity.type
_entity.pdbx_description
1 polymer ?
#
loop_
_entity_poly.entity_id
_entity_poly.type
_entity_poly.pdbx_seq_one_letter_code
_entity_poly.pdbx_strand_id
1 'polypeptide(L)'
;MPEKFSTLTEMLNSWVGGAGTTMIGALIGRLMWHTNEVKKDRRKFFGKELLWELPIAIGMAIIGEGLSRYLGLAQPVSTGLIAALAYLGPRGAEVLLMKWSPRWVGK
;
A
#
# COMPACT_ATOMS: atom_id res chain seq x y z
N MET A 1 -4.34 -35.41 -15.53
CA MET A 1 -3.66 -34.14 -15.24
C MET A 1 -4.64 -33.12 -14.61
N PRO A 2 -4.97 -33.22 -13.31
CA PRO A 2 -5.88 -32.28 -12.63
C PRO A 2 -5.19 -31.21 -11.75
N GLU A 3 -3.90 -31.36 -11.39
CA GLU A 3 -3.25 -30.48 -10.41
C GLU A 3 -3.02 -29.02 -10.85
N LYS A 4 -2.89 -28.77 -12.16
CA LYS A 4 -2.69 -27.40 -12.69
C LYS A 4 -3.95 -26.53 -12.60
N PHE A 5 -5.12 -27.14 -12.65
CA PHE A 5 -6.38 -26.39 -12.60
C PHE A 5 -6.71 -25.99 -11.16
N SER A 6 -6.49 -26.88 -10.19
CA SER A 6 -6.64 -26.58 -8.76
C SER A 6 -5.69 -25.48 -8.30
N THR A 7 -4.42 -25.52 -8.70
CA THR A 7 -3.44 -24.46 -8.38
C THR A 7 -3.80 -23.10 -8.98
N LEU A 8 -4.27 -23.04 -10.23
CA LEU A 8 -4.74 -21.77 -10.82
C LEU A 8 -5.98 -21.23 -10.10
N THR A 9 -6.92 -22.09 -9.71
CA THR A 9 -8.11 -21.67 -8.96
C THR A 9 -7.80 -21.28 -7.52
N GLU A 10 -6.86 -21.93 -6.82
CA GLU A 10 -6.39 -21.53 -5.49
C GLU A 10 -5.57 -20.24 -5.54
N MET A 11 -4.75 -20.07 -6.58
CA MET A 11 -4.05 -18.82 -6.85
C MET A 11 -5.06 -17.70 -7.11
N LEU A 12 -6.10 -17.94 -7.92
CA LEU A 12 -7.19 -16.98 -8.14
C LEU A 12 -7.98 -16.69 -6.85
N ASN A 13 -8.31 -17.69 -6.03
CA ASN A 13 -9.04 -17.48 -4.77
C ASN A 13 -8.20 -16.73 -3.73
N SER A 14 -6.91 -17.01 -3.62
CA SER A 14 -6.01 -16.24 -2.75
C SER A 14 -5.78 -14.81 -3.26
N TRP A 15 -5.76 -14.63 -4.59
CA TRP A 15 -5.72 -13.32 -5.22
C TRP A 15 -7.01 -12.53 -5.06
N VAL A 16 -8.18 -13.16 -5.13
CA VAL A 16 -9.49 -12.50 -4.97
C VAL A 16 -9.85 -12.28 -3.51
N GLY A 17 -9.48 -13.19 -2.61
CA GLY A 17 -9.84 -13.11 -1.19
C GLY A 17 -8.93 -12.18 -0.37
N GLY A 18 -7.61 -12.31 -0.51
CA GLY A 18 -6.65 -11.69 0.41
C GLY A 18 -5.70 -10.68 -0.23
N ALA A 19 -5.11 -11.01 -1.38
CA ALA A 19 -4.16 -10.10 -2.04
C ALA A 19 -4.88 -8.95 -2.78
N GLY A 20 -6.04 -9.24 -3.37
CA GLY A 20 -6.85 -8.29 -4.13
C GLY A 20 -7.54 -7.27 -3.24
N THR A 21 -8.07 -7.69 -2.09
CA THR A 21 -8.62 -6.78 -1.06
C THR A 21 -7.54 -5.85 -0.51
N THR A 22 -6.32 -6.36 -0.33
CA THR A 22 -5.14 -5.56 0.03
C THR A 22 -4.72 -4.58 -1.04
N MET A 23 -4.71 -4.98 -2.32
CA MET A 23 -4.45 -4.05 -3.43
C MET A 23 -5.50 -2.95 -3.49
N ILE A 24 -6.78 -3.29 -3.39
CA ILE A 24 -7.87 -2.32 -3.36
C ILE A 24 -7.70 -1.37 -2.17
N GLY A 25 -7.39 -1.90 -0.98
CA GLY A 25 -7.10 -1.11 0.21
C GLY A 25 -5.90 -0.16 0.03
N ALA A 26 -4.83 -0.61 -0.62
CA ALA A 26 -3.67 0.22 -0.95
C ALA A 26 -4.04 1.35 -1.93
N LEU A 27 -4.82 1.03 -2.97
CA LEU A 27 -5.30 2.02 -3.93
C LEU A 27 -6.21 3.06 -3.28
N ILE A 28 -7.14 2.62 -2.42
CA ILE A 28 -8.02 3.51 -1.65
C ILE A 28 -7.18 4.40 -0.73
N GLY A 29 -6.23 3.83 0.02
CA GLY A 29 -5.32 4.59 0.88
C GLY A 29 -4.57 5.66 0.09
N ARG A 30 -4.06 5.32 -1.09
CA ARG A 30 -3.35 6.27 -1.95
C ARG A 30 -4.27 7.37 -2.49
N LEU A 31 -5.49 7.03 -2.90
CA LEU A 31 -6.51 7.98 -3.33
C LEU A 31 -6.94 8.93 -2.20
N MET A 32 -7.06 8.43 -0.97
CA MET A 32 -7.36 9.26 0.21
C MET A 32 -6.27 10.29 0.49
N TRP A 33 -5.00 9.96 0.25
CA TRP A 33 -3.91 10.92 0.35
C TRP A 33 -3.96 11.96 -0.77
N HIS A 34 -4.18 11.51 -2.01
CA HIS A 34 -4.25 12.39 -3.18
C HIS A 34 -5.39 13.40 -3.08
N THR A 35 -6.59 12.94 -2.69
CA THR A 35 -7.75 13.81 -2.44
C THR A 35 -7.47 14.88 -1.39
N ASN A 36 -6.64 14.57 -0.38
CA ASN A 36 -6.26 15.53 0.66
C ASN A 36 -5.22 16.56 0.16
N GLU A 37 -4.32 16.20 -0.76
CA GLU A 37 -3.42 17.15 -1.44
C GLU A 37 -4.18 18.10 -2.37
N VAL A 38 -5.19 17.60 -3.08
CA VAL A 38 -6.02 18.41 -3.98
C VAL A 38 -6.89 19.39 -3.19
N LYS A 39 -7.48 18.95 -2.06
CA LYS A 39 -8.23 19.85 -1.16
C LYS A 39 -7.41 21.02 -0.61
N LYS A 40 -6.08 20.89 -0.57
CA LYS A 40 -5.16 21.95 -0.14
C LYS A 40 -4.70 22.85 -1.30
N ASP A 41 -5.30 22.69 -2.49
CA ASP A 41 -4.98 23.42 -3.72
C ASP A 41 -3.50 23.33 -4.14
N ARG A 42 -2.83 22.25 -3.70
CA ARG A 42 -1.41 22.01 -3.98
C ARG A 42 -1.19 21.28 -5.31
N ARG A 43 -2.23 20.60 -5.86
CA ARG A 43 -2.20 19.82 -7.13
C ARG A 43 -3.60 19.64 -7.76
N LYS A 44 -3.66 19.37 -9.08
CA LYS A 44 -4.89 19.12 -9.84
C LYS A 44 -5.37 17.67 -9.65
N PHE A 45 -6.66 17.46 -9.39
CA PHE A 45 -7.29 16.15 -9.09
C PHE A 45 -7.23 15.10 -10.21
N PHE A 46 -7.20 15.55 -11.47
CA PHE A 46 -7.13 14.69 -12.65
C PHE A 46 -5.93 15.13 -13.50
N GLY A 47 -4.83 14.39 -13.38
CA GLY A 47 -3.61 14.59 -14.16
C GLY A 47 -2.86 13.27 -14.35
N LYS A 48 -1.88 13.24 -15.26
CA LYS A 48 -0.99 12.07 -15.49
C LYS A 48 -0.36 11.54 -14.19
N GLU A 49 -0.26 12.39 -13.17
CA GLU A 49 0.20 12.07 -11.83
C GLU A 49 -0.62 10.97 -11.14
N LEU A 50 -1.94 10.89 -11.33
CA LEU A 50 -2.77 9.84 -10.73
C LEU A 50 -2.42 8.44 -11.28
N LEU A 51 -2.06 8.36 -12.56
CA LEU A 51 -1.56 7.10 -13.15
C LEU A 51 -0.20 6.70 -12.58
N TRP A 52 0.64 7.67 -12.21
CA TRP A 52 1.92 7.40 -11.55
C TRP A 52 1.77 7.02 -10.07
N GLU A 53 0.61 7.23 -9.47
CA GLU A 53 0.33 6.78 -8.11
C GLU A 53 -0.01 5.29 -8.01
N LEU A 54 -0.47 4.68 -9.11
CA LEU A 54 -0.74 3.24 -9.18
C LEU A 54 0.51 2.39 -8.88
N PRO A 55 1.66 2.59 -9.57
CA PRO A 55 2.90 1.89 -9.25
C PRO A 55 3.37 2.12 -7.81
N ILE A 56 3.19 3.34 -7.29
CA ILE A 56 3.58 3.67 -5.92
C ILE A 56 2.73 2.88 -4.93
N ALA A 57 1.41 2.85 -5.12
CA ALA A 57 0.50 2.08 -4.28
C ALA A 57 0.83 0.57 -4.32
N ILE A 58 1.15 0.04 -5.50
CA ILE A 58 1.58 -1.36 -5.66
C ILE A 58 2.90 -1.61 -4.91
N GLY A 59 3.88 -0.72 -5.05
CA GLY A 59 5.15 -0.81 -4.31
C GLY A 59 4.95 -0.80 -2.80
N MET A 60 4.10 0.11 -2.30
CA MET A 60 3.75 0.18 -0.87
C MET A 60 2.98 -1.06 -0.40
N ALA A 61 2.14 -1.66 -1.26
CA ALA A 61 1.46 -2.91 -0.94
C ALA A 61 2.44 -4.08 -0.78
N ILE A 62 3.45 -4.19 -1.65
CA ILE A 62 4.50 -5.21 -1.54
C ILE A 62 5.31 -5.03 -0.25
N ILE A 63 5.69 -3.78 0.07
CA ILE A 63 6.43 -3.47 1.29
C ILE A 63 5.59 -3.79 2.53
N GLY A 64 4.33 -3.37 2.55
CA GLY A 64 3.42 -3.61 3.67
C GLY A 64 3.09 -5.08 3.86
N GLU A 65 2.95 -5.85 2.78
CA GLU A 65 2.76 -7.31 2.85
C GLU A 65 3.99 -8.00 3.45
N GLY A 66 5.20 -7.59 3.06
CA GLY A 66 6.44 -8.08 3.67
C GLY A 66 6.53 -7.76 5.17
N LEU A 67 6.18 -6.53 5.55
CA LEU A 67 6.15 -6.10 6.94
C LEU A 67 5.10 -6.85 7.76
N SER A 68 3.90 -7.03 7.22
CA SER A 68 2.84 -7.79 7.85
C SER A 68 3.24 -9.23 8.12
N ARG A 69 3.93 -9.88 7.17
CA ARG A 69 4.45 -11.25 7.35
C ARG A 69 5.54 -11.31 8.41
N TYR A 70 6.45 -10.34 8.44
CA TYR A 70 7.47 -10.24 9.48
C TYR A 70 6.85 -10.13 10.89
N LEU A 71 5.74 -9.38 11.00
CA LEU A 71 5.00 -9.20 12.25
C LEU A 71 3.98 -10.32 12.56
N GLY A 72 3.81 -11.31 11.67
CA GLY A 72 2.84 -12.39 11.83
C GLY A 72 1.38 -11.93 11.79
N LEU A 73 1.07 -10.83 11.10
CA LEU A 73 -0.28 -10.27 11.05
C LEU A 73 -1.22 -11.10 10.16
N ALA A 74 -2.37 -11.49 10.71
CA ALA A 74 -3.44 -12.11 9.93
C ALA A 74 -4.19 -11.09 9.05
N GLN A 75 -4.81 -11.55 7.96
CA GLN A 75 -5.89 -10.80 7.30
C GLN A 75 -7.08 -10.74 8.25
N PRO A 76 -7.65 -9.58 8.60
CA PRO A 76 -7.68 -8.29 7.89
C PRO A 76 -6.69 -7.20 8.38
N VAL A 77 -5.93 -7.46 9.44
CA VAL A 77 -4.99 -6.48 10.03
C VAL A 77 -3.87 -6.14 9.04
N SER A 78 -3.37 -7.12 8.30
CA SER A 78 -2.40 -6.91 7.22
C SER A 78 -2.91 -5.91 6.17
N THR A 79 -4.15 -6.07 5.72
CA THR A 79 -4.80 -5.19 4.74
C THR A 79 -4.92 -3.76 5.26
N GLY A 80 -5.28 -3.59 6.54
CA GLY A 80 -5.33 -2.27 7.19
C GLY A 80 -3.96 -1.60 7.29
N LEU A 81 -2.91 -2.35 7.65
CA LEU A 81 -1.54 -1.86 7.68
C LEU A 81 -1.09 -1.40 6.29
N ILE A 82 -1.37 -2.20 5.27
CA ILE A 82 -1.01 -1.90 3.88
C ILE A 82 -1.75 -0.67 3.37
N ALA A 83 -3.05 -0.54 3.67
CA ALA A 83 -3.82 0.66 3.35
C ALA A 83 -3.26 1.91 4.05
N ALA A 84 -2.86 1.80 5.31
CA ALA A 84 -2.25 2.89 6.07
C ALA A 84 -0.87 3.30 5.51
N LEU A 85 -0.05 2.32 5.11
CA LEU A 85 1.24 2.56 4.47
C LEU A 85 1.07 3.21 3.09
N ALA A 86 0.09 2.77 2.30
CA ALA A 86 -0.21 3.39 1.01
C ALA A 86 -0.77 4.82 1.16
N TYR A 87 -1.53 5.08 2.23
CA TYR A 87 -1.98 6.41 2.61
C TYR A 87 -0.81 7.35 2.99
N LEU A 88 0.15 6.87 3.78
CA LEU A 88 1.35 7.63 4.10
C LEU A 88 2.22 7.87 2.87
N GLY A 89 2.38 6.84 2.04
CA GLY A 89 3.29 6.85 0.90
C GLY A 89 4.77 6.99 1.31
N PRO A 90 5.68 7.04 0.32
CA PRO A 90 7.13 7.10 0.57
C PRO A 90 7.56 8.37 1.33
N ARG A 91 6.98 9.53 1.02
CA ARG A 91 7.28 10.79 1.74
C ARG A 91 6.73 10.81 3.17
N GLY A 92 5.54 10.23 3.41
CA GLY A 92 4.98 10.12 4.76
C GLY A 92 5.80 9.17 5.63
N ALA A 93 6.27 8.06 5.06
CA ALA A 93 7.17 7.13 5.72
C ALA A 93 8.52 7.79 6.05
N GLU A 94 9.09 8.59 5.15
CA GLU A 94 10.32 9.35 5.37
C GLU A 94 10.19 10.34 6.54
N VAL A 95 9.09 11.11 6.60
CA VAL A 95 8.84 12.04 7.72
C VAL A 95 8.66 11.30 9.05
N LEU A 96 7.95 10.16 9.05
CA LEU A 96 7.81 9.33 10.25
C LEU A 96 9.15 8.74 10.69
N LEU A 97 9.98 8.27 9.75
CA LEU A 97 11.32 7.77 10.03
C LEU A 97 12.23 8.88 10.57
N MET A 98 12.20 10.08 9.98
CA MET A 98 12.94 11.24 10.50
C MET A 98 12.48 11.65 11.89
N LYS A 99 11.17 11.65 12.14
CA LYS A 99 10.60 12.01 13.44
C LYS A 99 10.86 10.94 14.51
N TRP A 100 10.90 9.66 14.14
CA TRP A 100 11.20 8.55 15.05
C TRP A 100 12.71 8.36 15.26
N SER A 101 13.52 8.82 14.30
CA SER A 101 14.97 8.77 14.34
C SER A 101 15.62 10.16 14.47
N PRO A 102 15.33 10.93 15.54
CA PRO A 102 16.05 12.18 15.79
C PRO A 102 17.53 11.94 16.14
N ARG A 103 17.98 10.67 16.20
CA ARG A 103 19.32 10.26 16.60
C ARG A 103 20.28 10.01 15.43
N TRP A 104 19.80 10.00 14.19
CA TRP A 104 20.64 9.77 12.99
C TRP A 104 20.89 11.02 12.14
N VAL A 105 20.38 12.19 12.55
CA VAL A 105 20.86 13.49 12.05
C VAL A 105 21.91 14.01 13.03
N GLY A 106 23.05 13.33 13.04
CA GLY A 106 24.29 13.84 13.59
C GLY A 106 25.09 14.47 12.46
N LYS A 107 25.05 15.81 12.42
CA LYS A 107 25.77 16.76 11.55
C LYS A 107 25.15 17.04 10.18
#